data_AF-A0A5R1NMV2-F1
#
_entry.id   AF-A0A5R1NMV2-F1
#
_cell.length_a   1.000
_cell.length_b   1.000
_cell.length_c   1.000
_cell.angle_alpha   90.00
_cell.angle_beta   90.00
_cell.angle_gamma   90.00
#
_symmetry.space_group_name_H-M   'P 1'
#
loop_
_entity.id
_entity.type
_entity.pdbx_description
1 polymer ?
#
loop_
_entity_poly.entity_id
_entity_poly.type
_entity_poly.pdbx_seq_one_letter_code
_entity_poly.pdbx_strand_id
1 'polypeptide(L)'
;MRNKREPAADGQSGPNPGALGVGAQVVVRLDRERYPDATAEDPSGVIVAAGELQGAALYAPVTGRETVWVVEFDEPFYGLDGSGPHASARVAQSSLEAAPEA
;
A
#
# COMPACT_ATOMS: atom_id res chain seq x y z
N MET A 1 -6.55 31.85 -34.31
CA MET A 1 -6.63 30.38 -34.37
C MET A 1 -5.26 29.81 -34.64
N ARG A 2 -4.64 29.17 -33.63
CA ARG A 2 -3.54 28.19 -33.74
C ARG A 2 -3.34 27.59 -32.35
N ASN A 3 -4.23 26.68 -31.97
CA ASN A 3 -4.14 25.93 -30.72
C ASN A 3 -3.12 24.82 -30.94
N LYS A 4 -1.89 25.02 -30.47
CA LYS A 4 -0.86 23.99 -30.47
C LYS A 4 -1.25 23.01 -29.35
N ARG A 5 -1.75 21.83 -29.73
CA ARG A 5 -1.93 20.70 -28.81
C ARG A 5 -0.54 20.20 -28.47
N GLU A 6 -0.07 20.50 -27.27
CA GLU A 6 1.09 19.84 -26.69
C GLU A 6 0.60 18.47 -26.17
N PRO A 7 1.21 17.35 -26.59
CA PRO A 7 0.88 16.05 -26.04
C PRO A 7 1.28 16.07 -24.56
N ALA A 8 0.32 15.75 -23.69
CA ALA A 8 0.57 15.52 -22.28
C ALA A 8 1.68 14.47 -22.17
N ALA A 9 2.86 14.91 -21.76
CA ALA A 9 3.97 14.05 -21.44
C ALA A 9 3.50 13.05 -20.41
N ASP A 10 3.53 11.79 -20.84
CA ASP A 10 3.77 10.59 -20.05
C ASP A 10 4.10 10.92 -18.60
N GLY A 11 3.22 10.47 -17.69
CA GLY A 11 3.29 10.68 -16.26
C GLY A 11 4.49 9.98 -15.64
N GLN A 12 5.68 10.46 -15.94
CA GLN A 12 6.88 10.25 -15.17
C GLN A 12 6.66 10.91 -13.81
N SER A 13 6.00 10.17 -12.93
CA SER A 13 6.28 10.25 -11.50
C SER A 13 7.75 9.91 -11.35
N GLY A 14 8.61 10.93 -11.32
CA GLY A 14 9.95 10.80 -10.78
C GLY A 14 9.88 10.21 -9.37
N PRO A 15 10.98 9.63 -8.85
CA PRO A 15 10.98 8.96 -7.56
C PRO A 15 10.63 9.98 -6.47
N ASN A 16 9.37 9.97 -6.06
CA ASN A 16 8.95 10.59 -4.84
C ASN A 16 9.27 9.54 -3.76
N PRO A 17 10.22 9.79 -2.84
CA PRO A 17 10.61 8.80 -1.83
C PRO A 17 9.47 8.40 -0.86
N GLY A 18 8.25 8.91 -1.06
CA GLY A 18 7.03 8.51 -0.35
C GLY A 18 5.90 7.96 -1.25
N ALA A 19 6.11 7.77 -2.56
CA ALA A 19 5.11 7.18 -3.44
C ALA A 19 5.36 5.68 -3.61
N LEU A 20 4.66 4.87 -2.83
CA LEU A 20 4.65 3.42 -2.97
C LEU A 20 4.11 3.01 -4.35
N GLY A 21 4.63 1.91 -4.89
CA GLY A 21 4.26 1.38 -6.21
C GLY A 21 4.60 -0.09 -6.34
N VAL A 22 4.15 -0.72 -7.43
CA VAL A 22 4.46 -2.13 -7.71
C VAL A 22 5.98 -2.33 -7.78
N GLY A 23 6.48 -3.37 -7.09
CA GLY A 23 7.90 -3.67 -6.94
C GLY A 23 8.57 -2.99 -5.74
N ALA A 24 7.88 -2.09 -5.03
CA ALA A 24 8.44 -1.47 -3.83
C ALA A 24 8.49 -2.48 -2.68
N GLN A 25 9.64 -2.52 -1.99
CA GLN A 25 9.84 -3.24 -0.74
C GLN A 25 9.21 -2.44 0.40
N VAL A 26 8.44 -3.11 1.24
CA VAL A 26 7.65 -2.49 2.31
C VAL A 26 7.67 -3.30 3.59
N VAL A 27 7.52 -2.60 4.71
CA VAL A 27 7.20 -3.17 6.02
C VAL A 27 5.75 -2.83 6.35
N VAL A 28 4.97 -3.84 6.76
CA VAL A 28 3.58 -3.66 7.20
C VAL A 28 3.54 -3.38 8.69
N ARG A 29 3.16 -2.16 9.07
CA ARG A 29 3.00 -1.76 10.46
C ARG A 29 1.70 -2.31 11.02
N LEU A 30 1.82 -3.22 11.97
CA LEU A 30 0.69 -3.82 12.66
C LEU A 30 0.11 -2.85 13.69
N ASP A 31 -1.22 -2.76 13.75
CA ASP A 31 -1.93 -1.86 14.67
C ASP A 31 -1.93 -2.44 16.09
N ARG A 32 -0.83 -2.24 16.82
CA ARG A 32 -0.64 -2.77 18.18
C ARG A 32 -1.42 -1.99 19.24
N GLU A 33 -1.91 -0.79 18.92
CA GLU A 33 -2.83 -0.06 19.81
C GLU A 33 -4.17 -0.81 19.95
N ARG A 34 -4.65 -1.41 18.85
CA ARG A 34 -5.86 -2.24 18.87
C ARG A 34 -5.62 -3.67 19.35
N TYR A 35 -4.38 -4.17 19.25
CA TYR A 35 -3.98 -5.51 19.68
C TYR A 35 -2.72 -5.46 20.57
N PRO A 36 -2.85 -5.02 21.83
CA PRO A 36 -1.71 -4.81 22.72
C PRO A 36 -0.98 -6.09 23.13
N ASP A 37 -1.67 -7.24 23.12
CA ASP A 37 -1.09 -8.55 23.43
C ASP A 37 -0.41 -9.21 22.21
N ALA A 38 -0.44 -8.57 21.04
CA ALA A 38 0.20 -9.10 19.83
C ALA A 38 1.72 -9.05 19.95
N THR A 39 2.37 -10.24 19.93
CA THR A 39 3.83 -10.38 19.90
C THR A 39 4.39 -10.58 18.49
N ALA A 40 3.54 -10.50 17.46
CA ALA A 40 3.94 -10.70 16.07
C ALA A 40 4.87 -9.57 15.61
N GLU A 41 5.91 -9.94 14.88
CA GLU A 41 6.81 -9.00 14.22
C GLU A 41 6.10 -8.36 13.00
N ASP A 42 6.52 -7.15 12.63
CA ASP A 42 5.97 -6.47 11.45
C ASP A 42 6.45 -7.21 10.19
N PRO A 43 5.56 -7.78 9.36
CA PRO A 43 5.99 -8.54 8.20
C PRO A 43 6.50 -7.61 7.09
N SER A 44 7.52 -8.07 6.36
CA SER A 44 8.03 -7.42 5.14
C SER A 44 7.51 -8.10 3.88
N GLY A 45 7.55 -7.37 2.77
CA GLY A 45 7.21 -7.92 1.47
C GLY A 45 7.30 -6.91 0.34
N VAL A 46 6.81 -7.32 -0.82
CA VAL A 46 6.80 -6.51 -2.03
C VAL A 46 5.38 -6.20 -2.49
N ILE A 47 5.15 -4.98 -2.95
CA ILE A 47 3.88 -4.63 -3.59
C ILE A 47 3.79 -5.31 -4.97
N VAL A 48 2.80 -6.20 -5.16
CA VAL A 48 2.65 -6.98 -6.40
C VAL A 48 1.52 -6.50 -7.30
N ALA A 49 0.62 -5.65 -6.79
CA ALA A 49 -0.47 -5.08 -7.58
C ALA A 49 -0.64 -3.58 -7.33
N ALA A 50 -1.11 -2.88 -8.36
CA ALA A 50 -1.39 -1.46 -8.29
C ALA A 50 -2.43 -1.17 -7.20
N GLY A 51 -2.22 -0.06 -6.49
CA GLY A 51 -3.08 0.36 -5.40
C GLY A 51 -4.48 0.73 -5.89
N GLU A 52 -5.50 0.15 -5.27
CA GLU A 52 -6.89 0.53 -5.50
C GLU A 52 -7.25 1.67 -4.55
N LEU A 53 -7.72 2.80 -5.09
CA LEU A 53 -8.24 3.88 -4.25
C LEU A 53 -9.61 3.45 -3.68
N GLN A 54 -9.62 3.05 -2.41
CA GLN A 54 -10.86 2.75 -1.71
C GLN A 54 -11.51 4.03 -1.16
N GLY A 55 -12.83 4.01 -1.07
CA GLY A 55 -13.59 5.20 -0.67
C GLY A 55 -13.65 6.27 -1.77
N ALA A 56 -13.61 5.90 -3.05
CA ALA A 56 -13.91 6.81 -4.16
C ALA A 56 -15.37 6.61 -4.63
N ALA A 57 -16.34 7.13 -3.88
CA ALA A 57 -17.73 7.14 -4.34
C ALA A 57 -17.99 8.33 -5.29
N LEU A 58 -18.66 8.06 -6.41
CA LEU A 58 -19.03 9.09 -7.41
C LEU A 58 -20.16 10.02 -6.92
N TYR A 59 -21.00 9.56 -5.99
CA TYR A 59 -22.25 10.24 -5.63
C TYR A 59 -22.52 10.38 -4.12
N ALA A 60 -21.54 10.06 -3.26
CA ALA A 60 -21.68 10.22 -1.82
C ALA A 60 -20.37 10.70 -1.18
N PRO A 61 -20.42 11.57 -0.15
CA PRO A 61 -19.26 11.90 0.64
C PRO A 61 -18.78 10.63 1.36
N VAL A 62 -17.50 10.36 1.23
CA VAL A 62 -16.79 9.19 1.72
C VAL A 62 -15.78 9.70 2.71
N THR A 63 -15.92 9.28 3.97
CA THR A 63 -15.02 9.64 5.06
C THR A 63 -13.75 8.84 4.89
N GLY A 64 -12.79 9.39 4.15
CA GLY A 64 -11.48 8.78 3.91
C GLY A 64 -11.36 8.21 2.51
N ARG A 65 -10.32 8.68 1.80
CA ARG A 65 -9.84 8.09 0.55
C ARG A 65 -8.46 7.56 0.85
N GLU A 66 -8.27 6.26 0.68
CA GLU A 66 -6.98 5.64 0.94
C GLU A 66 -6.67 4.59 -0.13
N THR A 67 -5.40 4.57 -0.54
CA THR A 67 -4.91 3.56 -1.47
C THR A 67 -4.68 2.26 -0.72
N VAL A 68 -5.26 1.16 -1.22
CA VAL A 68 -5.02 -0.19 -0.71
C VAL A 68 -4.17 -0.96 -1.70
N TRP A 69 -3.02 -1.45 -1.23
CA TRP A 69 -2.04 -2.20 -2.02
C TRP A 69 -2.17 -3.70 -1.77
N VAL A 70 -1.71 -4.52 -2.71
CA VAL A 70 -1.51 -5.96 -2.48
C VAL A 70 -0.03 -6.19 -2.22
N VAL A 71 0.30 -6.72 -1.04
CA VAL A 71 1.66 -7.06 -0.62
C VAL A 71 1.79 -8.58 -0.64
N GLU A 72 2.79 -9.10 -1.34
CA GLU A 72 3.26 -10.48 -1.19
C GLU A 72 4.36 -10.47 -0.13
N PHE A 73 4.22 -11.31 0.90
CA PHE A 73 5.14 -11.35 2.02
C PHE A 73 6.37 -12.18 1.71
N ASP A 74 7.52 -11.81 2.27
CA ASP A 74 8.75 -12.63 2.22
C ASP A 74 8.53 -13.99 2.89
N GLU A 75 7.76 -14.00 3.98
CA GLU A 75 7.38 -15.20 4.72
C GLU A 75 5.86 -15.22 4.97
N PRO A 76 5.19 -16.39 4.91
CA PRO A 76 3.76 -16.47 5.18
C PRO A 76 3.40 -15.95 6.58
N PHE A 77 2.49 -14.98 6.63
CA PHE A 77 2.15 -14.25 7.85
C PHE A 77 0.82 -14.71 8.45
N TYR A 78 0.77 -14.84 9.78
CA TYR A 78 -0.49 -15.02 10.52
C TYR A 78 -0.99 -13.67 10.99
N GLY A 79 -2.22 -13.33 10.61
CA GLY A 79 -2.90 -12.12 11.07
C GLY A 79 -3.06 -12.07 12.59
N LEU A 80 -3.22 -10.86 13.13
CA LEU A 80 -3.42 -10.64 14.57
C LEU A 80 -4.68 -11.31 15.13
N ASP A 81 -5.65 -11.59 14.27
CA ASP A 81 -6.86 -12.36 14.58
C ASP A 81 -6.63 -13.89 14.56
N GLY A 82 -5.41 -14.35 14.28
CA GLY A 82 -5.02 -15.76 14.18
C GLY A 82 -5.30 -16.40 12.82
N SER A 83 -5.85 -15.65 11.86
CA SER A 83 -6.05 -16.13 10.49
C SER A 83 -4.72 -16.28 9.74
N GLY A 84 -4.57 -17.36 8.96
CA GLY A 84 -3.37 -17.60 8.15
C GLY A 84 -2.96 -19.07 8.06
N PRO A 85 -1.76 -19.36 7.53
CA PRO A 85 -0.76 -18.40 7.07
C PRO A 85 -1.13 -17.79 5.70
N HIS A 86 -0.89 -16.50 5.53
CA HIS A 86 -1.15 -15.77 4.30
C HIS A 86 0.15 -15.47 3.57
N ALA A 87 0.25 -15.86 2.30
CA ALA A 87 1.37 -15.46 1.44
C ALA A 87 1.24 -14.00 0.94
N SER A 88 0.03 -13.44 0.96
CA SER A 88 -0.23 -12.06 0.56
C SER A 88 -1.44 -11.47 1.27
N ALA A 89 -1.49 -10.13 1.33
CA ALA A 89 -2.61 -9.41 1.92
C ALA A 89 -2.89 -8.07 1.21
N ARG A 90 -4.12 -7.58 1.38
CA ARG A 90 -4.51 -6.21 1.01
C ARG A 90 -4.21 -5.29 2.20
N VAL A 91 -3.38 -4.27 1.99
CA VAL A 91 -2.87 -3.41 3.06
C VAL A 91 -3.07 -1.94 2.71
N ALA A 92 -3.61 -1.19 3.66
CA ALA A 92 -3.77 0.27 3.59
C ALA A 92 -2.42 0.98 3.45
N GLN A 93 -2.34 2.02 2.62
CA GLN A 93 -1.12 2.82 2.48
C GLN A 93 -0.63 3.39 3.82
N SER A 94 -1.52 3.78 4.73
CA SER A 94 -1.14 4.26 6.06
C SER A 94 -0.50 3.20 6.97
N SER A 95 -0.63 1.92 6.64
CA SER A 95 0.03 0.81 7.34
C SER A 95 1.32 0.37 6.65
N LEU A 96 1.74 1.02 5.56
CA LEU A 96 2.95 0.66 4.82
C LEU A 96 4.04 1.70 5.03
N GLU A 97 5.24 1.20 5.28
CA GLU A 97 6.47 1.99 5.25
C GLU A 97 7.41 1.40 4.19
N ALA A 98 8.08 2.26 3.42
CA ALA A 98 9.10 1.80 2.49
C ALA A 98 10.24 1.16 3.27
N ALA A 99 10.66 -0.04 2.86
CA ALA A 99 11.82 -0.68 3.44
C ALA A 99 13.07 0.17 3.14
N PRO A 100 14.01 0.31 4.09
CA PRO A 100 15.24 1.04 3.85
C PRO A 100 16.03 0.40 2.70
N GLU A 101 16.50 1.21 1.76
CA GLU A 101 17.46 0.77 0.74
C GLU A 101 18.78 0.44 1.45
N ALA A 102 19.26 -0.80 1.29
CA ALA A 102 20.49 -1.30 1.91
C ALA A 102 21.77 -0.70 1.28
#